data_AF-A0A022QEU7-F1
#
_entry.id   AF-A0A022QEU7-F1
#
_cell.length_a   1.000
_cell.length_b   1.000
_cell.length_c   1.000
_cell.angle_alpha   90.00
_cell.angle_beta   90.00
_cell.angle_gamma   90.00
#
_symmetry.space_group_name_H-M   'P 1'
#
loop_
_entity.id
_entity.type
_entity.pdbx_description
1 polymer ?
#
loop_
_entity_poly.entity_id
_entity_poly.type
_entity_poly.pdbx_seq_one_letter_code
_entity_poly.pdbx_strand_id
1 'polypeptide(L)'
;MAIASPSAPNFCCTTRSESTHRRLWSQQVSSRAGSKRVSIRPGISSRLNASSDGELVYELNYNSQRRRRGAFPVYVTLPPDAVGPTAQTMSRKRAMAQSFRALAAAGVEGVVMEVWWGLVEREFPRSYNWRGYLEIVEMAKRFGLKVRAVMAFHQFGSGSDDPF
;
A
#
# COMPACT_ATOMS: atom_id res chain seq x y z
N MET A 1 -14.86 -32.37 41.12
CA MET A 1 -13.42 -32.18 40.86
C MET A 1 -13.27 -30.92 40.02
N ALA A 2 -12.67 -29.87 40.58
CA ALA A 2 -12.45 -28.60 39.90
C ALA A 2 -11.04 -28.61 39.31
N ILE A 3 -10.93 -28.49 37.98
CA ILE A 3 -9.66 -28.35 37.28
C ILE A 3 -9.47 -26.87 36.94
N ALA A 4 -8.38 -26.32 37.50
CA ALA A 4 -8.01 -24.93 37.48
C ALA A 4 -7.72 -24.42 36.06
N SER A 5 -8.23 -23.23 35.74
CA SER A 5 -7.83 -22.43 34.60
C SER A 5 -6.38 -21.94 34.78
N PRO A 6 -5.49 -22.10 33.78
CA PRO A 6 -4.23 -21.37 33.77
C PRO A 6 -4.50 -19.91 33.37
N SER A 7 -4.14 -19.02 34.28
CA SER A 7 -4.10 -17.56 34.21
C SER A 7 -3.36 -17.03 32.98
N ALA A 8 -3.95 -16.02 32.32
CA ALA A 8 -3.31 -15.21 31.29
C ALA A 8 -2.11 -14.43 31.87
N PRO A 9 -0.98 -14.29 31.15
CA PRO A 9 0.15 -13.49 31.63
C PRO A 9 -0.13 -11.98 31.51
N ASN A 10 0.20 -11.28 32.58
CA ASN A 10 0.08 -9.83 32.76
C ASN A 10 0.98 -9.05 31.80
N PHE A 11 0.42 -8.03 31.16
CA PHE A 11 1.16 -6.99 30.44
C PHE A 11 1.90 -6.09 31.46
N CYS A 12 3.23 -6.13 31.43
CA CYS A 12 4.09 -5.20 32.16
C CYS A 12 4.77 -4.24 31.16
N CYS A 13 4.40 -2.96 31.24
CA CYS A 13 5.01 -1.87 30.50
C CYS A 13 6.14 -1.24 31.33
N THR A 14 7.38 -1.39 30.87
CA THR A 14 8.58 -0.50 31.02
C THR A 14 9.76 -1.33 30.53
N THR A 15 10.62 -0.91 29.60
CA THR A 15 11.53 0.24 29.71
C THR A 15 11.95 0.80 28.35
N ARG A 16 12.00 2.14 28.34
CA ARG A 16 12.71 3.03 27.42
C ARG A 16 14.18 2.62 27.23
N SER A 17 14.67 2.63 25.99
CA SER A 17 16.09 2.72 25.66
C SER A 17 16.28 3.51 24.35
N GLU A 18 16.84 4.71 24.50
CA GLU A 18 17.38 5.55 23.43
C GLU A 18 18.64 4.91 22.84
N SER A 19 18.80 4.94 21.52
CA SER A 19 20.14 4.88 20.93
C SER A 19 20.23 5.76 19.68
N THR A 20 21.26 6.58 19.74
CA THR A 20 21.61 7.69 18.86
C THR A 20 22.43 7.15 17.70
N HIS A 21 22.07 7.45 16.45
CA HIS A 21 23.03 7.35 15.35
C HIS A 21 22.89 8.52 14.39
N ARG A 22 23.71 9.55 14.64
CA ARG A 22 24.08 10.55 13.65
C ARG A 22 24.99 9.88 12.62
N ARG A 23 24.66 10.00 11.34
CA ARG A 23 25.67 10.01 10.26
C ARG A 23 25.35 11.16 9.32
N LEU A 24 26.09 12.23 9.56
CA LEU A 24 26.30 13.34 8.64
C LEU A 24 27.14 12.81 7.48
N TRP A 25 26.67 12.96 6.25
CA TRP A 25 27.53 13.04 5.07
C TRP A 25 27.06 14.22 4.22
N SER A 26 27.71 15.35 4.42
CA SER A 26 27.85 16.42 3.45
C SER A 26 29.03 16.08 2.54
N GLN A 27 28.87 16.25 1.23
CA GLN A 27 29.62 17.26 0.48
C GLN A 27 29.04 17.41 -0.93
N GLN A 28 28.77 18.67 -1.27
CA GLN A 28 28.53 19.23 -2.59
C GLN A 28 29.84 19.24 -3.40
N VAL A 29 29.76 19.17 -4.74
CA VAL A 29 30.39 20.14 -5.66
C VAL A 29 29.61 20.15 -6.99
N SER A 30 29.50 21.35 -7.56
CA SER A 30 28.79 21.80 -8.76
C SER A 30 29.72 21.92 -9.98
N SER A 31 29.20 21.82 -11.22
CA SER A 31 29.37 22.87 -12.25
C SER A 31 28.63 22.63 -13.58
N ARG A 32 27.65 23.51 -13.82
CA ARG A 32 27.20 24.23 -15.05
C ARG A 32 27.45 23.75 -16.48
N ALA A 33 26.38 23.84 -17.28
CA ALA A 33 26.13 24.67 -18.49
C ALA A 33 25.31 23.86 -19.51
N GLY A 34 24.24 24.30 -20.19
CA GLY A 34 23.54 25.56 -20.38
C GLY A 34 22.84 25.44 -21.74
N SER A 35 21.54 25.74 -21.87
CA SER A 35 20.96 26.16 -23.16
C SER A 35 19.59 26.81 -22.94
N LYS A 36 19.50 28.09 -23.31
CA LYS A 36 18.28 28.91 -23.26
C LYS A 36 17.49 28.67 -24.55
N ARG A 37 16.21 28.31 -24.45
CA ARG A 37 15.23 28.61 -25.50
C ARG A 37 14.01 29.28 -24.88
N VAL A 38 13.87 30.55 -25.22
CA VAL A 38 12.70 31.39 -24.97
C VAL A 38 11.63 31.00 -25.98
N SER A 39 10.42 30.66 -25.52
CA SER A 39 9.24 30.55 -26.35
C SER A 39 8.16 31.45 -25.76
N ILE A 40 7.86 32.52 -26.48
CA ILE A 40 6.88 33.55 -26.18
C ILE A 40 5.51 33.02 -26.60
N ARG A 41 4.53 32.92 -25.68
CA ARG A 41 3.09 32.96 -26.00
C ARG A 41 2.31 33.70 -24.91
N PRO A 42 1.26 34.46 -25.28
CA PRO A 42 0.77 35.62 -24.53
C PRO A 42 -0.13 35.24 -23.35
N GLY A 43 -0.11 36.09 -22.33
CA GLY A 43 -0.86 35.92 -21.10
C GLY A 43 -2.34 36.30 -21.19
N ILE A 44 -3.11 35.65 -20.32
CA ILE A 44 -4.33 36.22 -19.72
C ILE A 44 -4.12 36.09 -18.22
N SER A 45 -3.69 37.19 -17.58
CA SER A 45 -3.59 37.27 -16.11
C SER A 45 -4.92 37.72 -15.57
N SER A 46 -5.71 36.79 -15.01
CA SER A 46 -6.79 37.15 -14.11
C SER A 46 -6.21 37.31 -12.71
N ARG A 47 -6.02 38.56 -12.30
CA ARG A 47 -5.70 38.96 -10.92
C ARG A 47 -6.87 38.57 -10.02
N LEU A 48 -6.60 37.79 -8.98
CA LEU A 48 -7.41 37.75 -7.77
C LEU A 48 -6.44 37.86 -6.60
N ASN A 49 -6.52 38.98 -5.89
CA ASN A 49 -5.92 39.14 -4.57
C ASN A 49 -6.66 38.21 -3.61
N ALA A 50 -5.94 37.39 -2.87
CA ALA A 50 -6.44 36.79 -1.64
C ALA A 50 -5.31 36.82 -0.60
N SER A 51 -5.66 37.38 0.56
CA SER A 51 -4.80 37.74 1.69
C SER A 51 -4.09 36.54 2.32
N SER A 52 -3.00 36.83 3.03
CA SER A 52 -2.22 35.86 3.80
C SER A 52 -3.09 35.12 4.81
N ASP A 53 -2.83 33.81 4.99
CA ASP A 53 -2.22 33.26 6.20
C ASP A 53 -2.14 31.72 6.13
N GLY A 54 -0.92 31.18 6.17
CA GLY A 54 -0.61 29.88 6.79
C GLY A 54 -1.18 28.56 6.22
N GLU A 55 -1.42 28.45 4.91
CA GLU A 55 -2.09 27.27 4.35
C GLU A 55 -1.18 26.03 4.19
N LEU A 56 -1.66 24.93 4.76
CA LEU A 56 -0.97 23.68 4.98
C LEU A 56 -0.72 22.90 3.67
N VAL A 57 0.44 22.22 3.64
CA VAL A 57 0.92 21.29 2.60
C VAL A 57 0.13 19.96 2.61
N TYR A 58 -1.20 20.02 2.71
CA TYR A 58 -2.10 18.88 2.46
C TYR A 58 -2.78 18.97 1.07
N GLU A 59 -2.59 20.08 0.33
CA GLU A 59 -3.27 20.31 -0.96
C GLU A 59 -2.66 19.57 -2.18
N LEU A 60 -1.57 18.82 -2.03
CA LEU A 60 -0.91 18.19 -3.19
C LEU A 60 -1.61 16.93 -3.75
N ASN A 61 -2.72 16.47 -3.17
CA ASN A 61 -3.44 15.29 -3.70
C ASN A 61 -4.85 15.57 -4.24
N TYR A 62 -5.45 16.74 -3.98
CA TYR A 62 -6.78 17.07 -4.48
C TYR A 62 -6.78 17.75 -5.86
N ASN A 63 -5.66 18.35 -6.28
CA ASN A 63 -5.58 18.98 -7.61
C ASN A 63 -5.56 17.98 -8.79
N SER A 64 -5.25 16.70 -8.53
CA SER A 64 -5.49 15.63 -9.51
C SER A 64 -6.98 15.34 -9.71
N GLN A 65 -7.83 15.64 -8.72
CA GLN A 65 -9.28 15.42 -8.77
C GLN A 65 -10.01 16.48 -9.59
N ARG A 66 -9.49 17.71 -9.64
CA ARG A 66 -10.11 18.80 -10.41
C ARG A 66 -10.03 18.62 -11.93
N ARG A 67 -9.15 17.76 -12.44
CA ARG A 67 -9.09 17.38 -13.88
C ARG A 67 -10.04 16.22 -14.23
N ARG A 68 -10.68 15.57 -13.26
CA ARG A 68 -11.57 14.40 -13.44
C ARG A 68 -12.97 14.62 -12.87
N ARG A 69 -13.64 15.72 -13.27
CA ARG A 69 -15.08 15.88 -13.03
C ARG A 69 -15.85 14.85 -13.87
N GLY A 70 -15.87 13.58 -13.47
CA GLY A 70 -16.68 12.55 -14.12
C GLY A 70 -16.27 11.08 -13.96
N ALA A 71 -15.08 10.74 -13.44
CA ALA A 71 -14.65 9.34 -13.35
C ALA A 71 -14.49 8.89 -11.89
N PHE A 72 -15.34 7.96 -11.45
CA PHE A 72 -15.22 7.29 -10.15
C PHE A 72 -14.16 6.20 -10.19
N PRO A 73 -13.30 6.09 -9.16
CA PRO A 73 -12.23 5.12 -9.14
C PRO A 73 -12.76 3.71 -8.86
N VAL A 74 -12.60 2.78 -9.80
CA VAL A 74 -13.04 1.38 -9.65
C VAL A 74 -11.87 0.50 -9.20
N TYR A 75 -12.14 -0.34 -8.21
CA TYR A 75 -11.19 -1.35 -7.71
C TYR A 75 -11.81 -2.74 -7.81
N VAL A 76 -10.99 -3.75 -8.12
CA VAL A 76 -11.43 -5.14 -8.23
C VAL A 76 -10.82 -5.97 -7.11
N THR A 77 -11.66 -6.69 -6.36
CA THR A 77 -11.20 -7.60 -5.30
C THR A 77 -10.56 -8.84 -5.90
N LEU A 78 -9.37 -9.19 -5.39
CA LEU A 78 -8.69 -10.41 -5.76
C LEU A 78 -9.36 -11.63 -5.11
N PRO A 79 -9.23 -12.82 -5.71
CA PRO A 79 -9.66 -14.06 -5.08
C PRO A 79 -9.03 -14.25 -3.68
N PRO A 80 -9.73 -14.84 -2.71
CA PRO A 80 -9.21 -15.06 -1.35
C PRO A 80 -7.99 -15.99 -1.33
N ASP A 81 -7.87 -16.86 -2.35
CA ASP A 81 -6.75 -17.79 -2.57
C ASP A 81 -5.60 -17.17 -3.41
N ALA A 82 -5.52 -15.83 -3.48
CA ALA A 82 -4.44 -15.13 -4.18
C ALA A 82 -3.05 -15.41 -3.59
N VAL A 83 -2.97 -15.75 -2.31
CA VAL A 83 -1.76 -16.20 -1.62
C VAL A 83 -1.91 -17.68 -1.25
N GLY A 84 -0.85 -18.47 -1.44
CA GLY A 84 -0.89 -19.89 -1.08
C GLY A 84 -0.98 -20.12 0.44
N PRO A 85 -1.36 -21.34 0.89
CA PRO A 85 -1.60 -21.65 2.31
C PRO A 85 -0.42 -21.40 3.25
N THR A 86 0.81 -21.36 2.73
CA THR A 86 2.04 -21.11 3.51
C THR A 86 2.45 -19.63 3.54
N ALA A 87 1.67 -18.72 2.95
CA ALA A 87 2.01 -17.29 2.79
C ALA A 87 3.32 -16.99 2.02
N GLN A 88 3.96 -18.01 1.46
CA GLN A 88 5.31 -17.91 0.91
C GLN A 88 5.37 -17.33 -0.50
N THR A 89 4.37 -17.66 -1.32
CA THR A 89 4.29 -17.30 -2.73
C THR A 89 2.85 -16.97 -3.11
N MET A 90 2.68 -16.13 -4.12
CA MET A 90 1.35 -15.89 -4.68
C MET A 90 0.88 -17.09 -5.53
N SER A 91 -0.43 -17.32 -5.54
CA SER A 91 -1.06 -18.42 -6.28
C SER A 91 -1.20 -18.09 -7.76
N ARG A 92 -1.11 -19.11 -8.63
CA ARG A 92 -1.37 -19.03 -10.09
C ARG A 92 -0.71 -17.81 -10.78
N LYS A 93 0.58 -17.60 -10.52
CA LYS A 93 1.37 -16.45 -11.00
C LYS A 93 1.12 -16.01 -12.45
N ARG A 94 1.05 -16.96 -13.38
CA ARG A 94 0.82 -16.68 -14.80
C ARG A 94 -0.59 -16.14 -15.08
N ALA A 95 -1.60 -16.77 -14.50
CA ALA A 95 -2.98 -16.33 -14.65
C ALA A 95 -3.18 -14.95 -14.00
N MET A 96 -2.64 -14.73 -12.80
CA MET A 96 -2.70 -13.44 -12.12
C MET A 96 -2.08 -12.31 -12.95
N ALA A 97 -0.93 -12.56 -13.58
CA ALA A 97 -0.30 -11.60 -14.48
C ALA A 97 -1.18 -11.25 -15.70
N GLN A 98 -1.85 -12.24 -16.29
CA GLN A 98 -2.80 -12.03 -17.38
C GLN A 98 -4.02 -11.21 -16.90
N SER A 99 -4.56 -11.53 -15.73
CA SER A 99 -5.66 -10.79 -15.12
C SER A 99 -5.28 -9.33 -14.86
N PHE A 100 -4.09 -9.06 -14.31
CA PHE A 100 -3.64 -7.69 -14.03
C PHE A 100 -3.43 -6.89 -15.31
N ARG A 101 -2.90 -7.53 -16.36
CA ARG A 101 -2.80 -6.92 -17.69
C ARG A 101 -4.18 -6.55 -18.24
N ALA A 102 -5.18 -7.42 -18.10
CA ALA A 102 -6.54 -7.15 -18.55
C ALA A 102 -7.21 -6.02 -17.74
N LEU A 103 -7.04 -6.01 -16.42
CA LEU A 103 -7.56 -4.95 -15.53
C LEU A 103 -6.96 -3.59 -15.87
N ALA A 104 -5.64 -3.54 -16.10
CA ALA A 104 -4.96 -2.32 -16.53
C ALA A 104 -5.48 -1.83 -17.90
N ALA A 105 -5.68 -2.75 -18.87
CA ALA A 105 -6.25 -2.42 -20.17
C ALA A 105 -7.70 -1.93 -20.10
N ALA A 106 -8.47 -2.42 -19.12
CA ALA A 106 -9.84 -1.99 -18.86
C ALA A 106 -9.93 -0.62 -18.13
N GLY A 107 -8.81 -0.01 -17.76
CA GLY A 107 -8.78 1.28 -17.09
C GLY A 107 -9.19 1.25 -15.61
N VAL A 108 -9.13 0.07 -14.97
CA VAL A 108 -9.37 -0.09 -13.53
C VAL A 108 -8.29 0.65 -12.75
N GLU A 109 -8.66 1.31 -11.64
CA GLU A 109 -7.70 2.08 -10.85
C GLU A 109 -6.76 1.19 -10.03
N GLY A 110 -7.26 0.07 -9.54
CA GLY A 110 -6.47 -0.84 -8.74
C GLY A 110 -7.18 -2.12 -8.32
N VAL A 111 -6.53 -2.86 -7.46
CA VAL A 111 -7.04 -4.11 -6.89
C VAL A 111 -7.18 -4.00 -5.37
N VAL A 112 -8.11 -4.76 -4.82
CA VAL A 112 -8.26 -4.95 -3.37
C VAL A 112 -7.77 -6.34 -3.02
N MET A 113 -6.86 -6.45 -2.06
CA MET A 113 -6.38 -7.75 -1.55
C MET A 113 -6.71 -7.88 -0.06
N GLU A 114 -7.16 -9.06 0.34
CA GLU A 114 -7.38 -9.40 1.75
C GLU A 114 -6.10 -9.97 2.34
N VAL A 115 -5.66 -9.37 3.44
CA VAL A 115 -4.46 -9.73 4.18
C VAL A 115 -4.90 -10.48 5.43
N TRP A 116 -4.82 -11.81 5.36
CA TRP A 116 -5.27 -12.71 6.40
C TRP A 116 -4.26 -12.75 7.55
N TRP A 117 -4.71 -12.35 8.75
CA TRP A 117 -3.86 -12.39 9.94
C TRP A 117 -3.30 -13.79 10.20
N GLY A 118 -4.15 -14.83 10.07
CA GLY A 118 -3.76 -16.23 10.28
C GLY A 118 -2.76 -16.79 9.25
N LEU A 119 -2.58 -16.13 8.09
CA LEU A 119 -1.51 -16.48 7.14
C LEU A 119 -0.22 -15.72 7.45
N VAL A 120 -0.34 -14.43 7.79
CA VAL A 120 0.81 -13.57 8.04
C VAL A 120 1.50 -13.94 9.36
N GLU A 121 0.76 -14.11 10.45
CA GLU A 121 1.30 -14.38 11.79
C GLU A 121 1.01 -15.83 12.22
N ARG A 122 1.23 -16.78 11.32
CA ARG A 122 0.85 -18.19 11.50
C ARG A 122 1.70 -18.93 12.53
N GLU A 123 3.01 -18.71 12.51
CA GLU A 123 3.97 -19.58 13.21
C GLU A 123 4.11 -19.23 14.69
N PHE A 124 4.42 -17.96 14.97
CA PHE A 124 4.66 -17.46 16.32
C PHE A 124 4.16 -16.02 16.44
N PRO A 125 3.73 -15.59 17.64
CA PRO A 125 3.42 -14.20 17.88
C PRO A 125 4.59 -13.29 17.50
N ARG A 126 4.29 -12.21 16.78
CA ARG A 126 5.24 -11.22 16.24
C ARG A 126 6.21 -11.77 15.18
N SER A 127 5.96 -12.96 14.64
CA SER A 127 6.66 -13.51 13.48
C SER A 127 5.77 -13.39 12.24
N TYR A 128 6.13 -12.51 11.31
CA TYR A 128 5.28 -12.17 10.17
C TYR A 128 5.87 -12.63 8.85
N ASN A 129 5.12 -13.44 8.09
CA ASN A 129 5.45 -13.80 6.71
C ASN A 129 4.63 -12.96 5.71
N TRP A 130 5.29 -12.00 5.07
CA TRP A 130 4.68 -11.10 4.07
C TRP A 130 4.96 -11.48 2.62
N ARG A 131 5.71 -12.56 2.37
CA ARG A 131 6.35 -12.81 1.07
C ARG A 131 5.35 -12.92 -0.08
N GLY A 132 4.29 -13.72 0.08
CA GLY A 132 3.25 -13.88 -0.94
C GLY A 132 2.51 -12.58 -1.24
N TYR A 133 2.23 -11.76 -0.22
CA TYR A 133 1.58 -10.46 -0.39
C TYR A 133 2.48 -9.44 -1.09
N LEU A 134 3.77 -9.39 -0.72
CA LEU A 134 4.75 -8.52 -1.38
C LEU A 134 4.89 -8.86 -2.87
N GLU A 135 4.81 -10.13 -3.24
CA GLU A 135 4.84 -10.57 -4.64
C GLU A 135 3.65 -10.02 -5.45
N ILE A 136 2.43 -10.03 -4.85
CA ILE A 136 1.22 -9.44 -5.45
C ILE A 136 1.39 -7.92 -5.62
N VAL A 137 1.88 -7.22 -4.59
CA VAL A 137 2.10 -5.77 -4.64
C VAL A 137 3.11 -5.41 -5.71
N GLU A 138 4.21 -6.18 -5.81
CA GLU A 138 5.21 -5.97 -6.86
C GLU A 138 4.62 -6.19 -8.24
N MET A 139 3.81 -7.23 -8.43
CA MET A 139 3.12 -7.47 -9.70
C MET A 139 2.13 -6.36 -10.05
N ALA A 140 1.31 -5.90 -9.10
CA ALA A 140 0.36 -4.80 -9.32
C ALA A 140 1.09 -3.52 -9.75
N LYS A 141 2.21 -3.21 -9.08
CA LYS A 141 3.08 -2.07 -9.44
C LYS A 141 3.60 -2.15 -10.87
N ARG A 142 4.01 -3.35 -11.34
CA ARG A 142 4.49 -3.56 -12.73
C ARG A 142 3.42 -3.25 -13.78
N PHE A 143 2.14 -3.47 -13.45
CA PHE A 143 1.01 -3.16 -14.33
C PHE A 143 0.39 -1.77 -14.09
N GLY A 144 0.96 -0.95 -13.20
CA GLY A 144 0.45 0.39 -12.90
C GLY A 144 -0.87 0.41 -12.11
N LEU A 145 -1.22 -0.70 -11.44
CA LEU A 145 -2.42 -0.80 -10.62
C LEU A 145 -2.13 -0.36 -9.18
N LYS A 146 -3.05 0.39 -8.57
CA LYS A 146 -3.01 0.66 -7.12
C LYS A 146 -3.41 -0.59 -6.34
N VAL A 147 -2.97 -0.68 -5.09
CA VAL A 147 -3.37 -1.75 -4.17
C VAL A 147 -4.08 -1.16 -2.97
N ARG A 148 -5.25 -1.70 -2.62
CA ARG A 148 -5.90 -1.52 -1.33
C ARG A 148 -5.78 -2.82 -0.54
N ALA A 149 -5.29 -2.74 0.69
CA ALA A 149 -5.20 -3.87 1.59
C ALA A 149 -6.35 -3.82 2.59
N VAL A 150 -7.09 -4.91 2.72
CA VAL A 150 -8.07 -5.14 3.78
C VAL A 150 -7.39 -6.03 4.82
N MET A 151 -7.28 -5.54 6.05
CA MET A 151 -6.69 -6.31 7.15
C MET A 151 -7.75 -7.25 7.72
N ALA A 152 -7.66 -8.54 7.40
CA ALA A 152 -8.63 -9.54 7.77
C ALA A 152 -8.25 -10.20 9.11
N PHE A 153 -8.75 -9.60 10.21
CA PHE A 153 -8.72 -10.16 11.57
C PHE A 153 -9.96 -11.03 11.83
N HIS A 154 -10.29 -11.90 10.89
CA HIS A 154 -11.39 -12.85 10.99
C HIS A 154 -10.97 -14.18 10.34
N GLN A 155 -11.66 -15.26 10.68
CA GLN A 155 -11.43 -16.56 10.09
C GLN A 155 -12.01 -16.61 8.67
N PHE A 156 -11.28 -17.24 7.75
CA PHE A 156 -11.78 -17.65 6.44
C PHE A 156 -12.12 -19.13 6.48
N GLY A 157 -13.34 -19.50 6.08
CA GLY A 157 -13.80 -20.88 6.04
C GLY A 157 -14.05 -21.51 7.41
N SER A 158 -15.26 -22.04 7.61
CA SER A 158 -15.66 -22.76 8.82
C SER A 158 -16.50 -24.00 8.53
N GLY A 159 -16.54 -24.43 7.26
CA GLY A 159 -17.33 -25.57 6.81
C GLY A 159 -16.47 -26.81 6.55
N SER A 160 -17.06 -28.00 6.70
CA SER A 160 -16.41 -29.29 6.42
C SER A 160 -15.99 -29.50 4.96
N ASP A 161 -16.48 -28.66 4.04
CA ASP A 161 -16.26 -28.76 2.60
C ASP A 161 -15.35 -27.63 2.05
N ASP A 162 -14.72 -26.82 2.91
CA ASP A 162 -13.83 -25.73 2.49
C ASP A 162 -12.40 -26.28 2.24
N PRO A 163 -11.77 -26.01 1.08
CA PRO A 163 -10.44 -26.56 0.76
C PRO A 163 -9.26 -25.91 1.52
N PHE A 164 -9.51 -25.12 2.58
CA PHE A 164 -8.52 -24.32 3.30
C PHE A 164 -8.48 -24.59 4.80
#